data_AF-A0A4U9TN03-F1
#
_entry.id   AF-A0A4U9TN03-F1
#
_cell.length_a   1.000
_cell.length_b   1.000
_cell.length_c   1.000
_cell.angle_alpha   90.00
_cell.angle_beta   90.00
_cell.angle_gamma   90.00
#
_symmetry.space_group_name_H-M   'P 1'
#
loop_
_entity.id
_entity.type
_entity.pdbx_description
1 polymer ?
#
loop_
_entity_poly.entity_id
_entity_poly.type
_entity_poly.pdbx_seq_one_letter_code
_entity_poly.pdbx_strand_id
1 'polypeptide(L)'
;MANQGVELAELHDPDLILLDLNMPGMNGLATLDRLRQTALSGRVVVFSVSNHEDDVVSALKRGADGYLLKDMEPEELLKALHQAAAGQMVLSEALTPVLAASLREKPPAVERDIQQLTRASATSSS
;
A
#
# COMPACT_ATOMS: atom_id res chain seq x y z
N MET A 1 -22.99 0.53 -2.26
CA MET A 1 -22.03 -0.59 -2.11
C MET A 1 -20.78 -0.14 -1.33
N ALA A 2 -19.99 0.85 -1.76
CA ALA A 2 -18.73 1.23 -1.08
C ALA A 2 -18.97 1.99 0.23
N ASN A 3 -19.89 2.96 0.21
CA ASN A 3 -20.32 3.64 1.44
C ASN A 3 -20.86 2.65 2.47
N GLN A 4 -21.68 1.70 2.02
CA GLN A 4 -22.22 0.65 2.89
C GLN A 4 -21.13 -0.27 3.46
N GLY A 5 -20.09 -0.60 2.67
CA GLY A 5 -18.95 -1.40 3.16
C GLY A 5 -18.15 -0.68 4.24
N VAL A 6 -17.89 0.61 4.06
CA VAL A 6 -17.21 1.44 5.07
C VAL A 6 -18.06 1.61 6.32
N GLU A 7 -19.36 1.87 6.16
CA GLU A 7 -20.31 1.97 7.29
C GLU A 7 -20.38 0.67 8.10
N LEU A 8 -20.38 -0.49 7.43
CA LEU A 8 -20.34 -1.78 8.12
C LEU A 8 -19.00 -2.04 8.80
N ALA A 9 -17.89 -1.62 8.19
CA ALA A 9 -16.58 -1.71 8.82
C ALA A 9 -16.52 -0.85 10.10
N GLU A 10 -17.04 0.37 10.05
CA GLU A 10 -17.16 1.26 11.22
C GLU A 10 -18.04 0.66 12.32
N LEU A 11 -19.16 0.04 11.94
CA LEU A 11 -20.11 -0.53 12.89
C LEU A 11 -19.57 -1.79 13.57
N HIS A 12 -18.82 -2.62 12.84
CA HIS A 12 -18.41 -3.94 13.29
C HIS A 12 -16.94 -4.05 13.69
N ASP A 13 -16.11 -3.06 13.35
CA ASP A 13 -14.65 -3.03 13.57
C ASP A 13 -13.98 -4.38 13.30
N PRO A 14 -14.10 -4.94 12.08
CA PRO A 14 -13.61 -6.28 11.79
C PRO A 14 -12.09 -6.35 11.88
N ASP A 15 -11.57 -7.47 12.38
CA ASP A 15 -10.11 -7.71 12.50
C ASP A 15 -9.39 -7.71 11.14
N LEU A 16 -10.11 -8.00 10.05
CA LEU A 16 -9.59 -8.06 8.70
C LEU A 16 -10.66 -7.66 7.68
N ILE A 17 -10.28 -6.80 6.73
CA ILE A 17 -11.07 -6.39 5.57
C ILE A 17 -10.33 -6.82 4.31
N LEU A 18 -11.03 -7.57 3.46
CA LEU A 18 -10.57 -7.89 2.11
C LEU A 18 -11.21 -6.91 1.12
N LEU A 19 -10.39 -6.05 0.50
CA LEU A 19 -10.85 -4.96 -0.36
C LEU A 19 -10.55 -5.26 -1.83
N ASP A 20 -11.59 -5.34 -2.65
CA ASP A 20 -11.44 -5.41 -4.10
C ASP A 20 -11.19 -4.03 -4.72
N LEU A 21 -10.21 -3.91 -5.61
CA LEU A 21 -10.01 -2.68 -6.39
C LEU A 21 -10.92 -2.61 -7.63
N ASN A 22 -11.31 -3.75 -8.18
CA ASN A 22 -12.07 -3.85 -9.42
C ASN A 22 -13.58 -3.92 -9.16
N MET A 23 -14.08 -3.01 -8.32
CA MET A 23 -15.51 -2.94 -8.02
C MET A 23 -16.24 -2.05 -9.05
N PRO A 24 -17.25 -2.56 -9.78
CA PRO A 24 -18.00 -1.74 -10.73
C PRO A 24 -18.65 -0.53 -10.05
N GLY A 25 -18.42 0.67 -10.61
CA GLY A 25 -18.99 1.92 -10.11
C GLY A 25 -18.36 2.46 -8.82
N MET A 26 -17.23 1.91 -8.37
CA MET A 26 -16.59 2.31 -7.11
C MET A 26 -15.07 2.37 -7.25
N ASN A 27 -14.46 3.37 -6.63
CA ASN A 27 -13.00 3.48 -6.61
C ASN A 27 -12.46 2.76 -5.36
N GLY A 28 -11.85 1.59 -5.55
CA GLY A 28 -11.28 0.81 -4.45
C GLY A 28 -10.18 1.55 -3.68
N LEU A 29 -9.34 2.34 -4.36
CA LEU A 29 -8.31 3.14 -3.69
C LEU A 29 -8.93 4.28 -2.85
N ALA A 30 -10.01 4.91 -3.31
CA ALA A 30 -10.73 5.88 -2.51
C ALA A 30 -11.44 5.23 -1.30
N THR A 31 -11.89 3.98 -1.46
CA THR A 31 -12.45 3.19 -0.35
C THR A 31 -11.38 2.87 0.68
N LEU A 32 -10.17 2.49 0.24
CA LEU A 32 -9.02 2.29 1.11
C LEU A 32 -8.68 3.57 1.89
N ASP A 33 -8.60 4.72 1.23
CA ASP A 33 -8.32 6.00 1.90
C ASP A 33 -9.33 6.24 3.03
N ARG A 34 -10.62 5.99 2.77
CA ARG A 34 -11.67 6.20 3.75
C ARG A 34 -11.56 5.22 4.92
N LEU A 35 -11.35 3.94 4.65
CA LEU A 35 -11.12 2.92 5.69
C LEU A 35 -9.91 3.25 6.57
N ARG A 36 -8.87 3.90 6.01
CA ARG A 36 -7.69 4.33 6.78
C ARG A 36 -7.86 5.64 7.53
N GLN A 37 -8.81 6.47 7.12
CA GLN A 37 -9.24 7.64 7.89
C GLN A 37 -10.16 7.24 9.04
N THR A 38 -10.89 6.13 8.88
CA THR A 38 -11.59 5.47 9.98
C THR A 38 -10.58 4.82 10.94
N ALA A 39 -10.75 5.02 12.24
CA ALA A 39 -9.90 4.43 13.28
C ALA A 39 -10.22 2.93 13.51
N LEU A 40 -10.17 2.12 12.44
CA LEU A 40 -10.38 0.68 12.51
C LEU A 40 -9.18 0.00 13.16
N SER A 41 -9.46 -0.97 14.03
CA SER A 41 -8.44 -1.79 14.70
C SER A 41 -7.84 -2.83 13.75
N GLY A 42 -8.64 -3.27 12.78
CA GLY A 42 -8.31 -4.35 11.87
C GLY A 42 -7.42 -3.97 10.68
N ARG A 43 -7.06 -5.02 9.93
CA ARG A 43 -6.16 -4.94 8.78
C ARG A 43 -6.94 -4.78 7.48
N VAL A 44 -6.41 -4.05 6.50
CA VAL A 44 -7.02 -3.94 5.15
C VAL A 44 -6.08 -4.54 4.12
N VAL A 45 -6.46 -5.70 3.58
CA VAL A 45 -5.74 -6.40 2.52
C VAL A 45 -6.44 -6.17 1.20
N VAL A 46 -5.71 -5.69 0.20
CA VAL A 46 -6.23 -5.54 -1.16
C VAL A 46 -6.26 -6.90 -1.86
N PHE A 47 -7.34 -7.20 -2.57
CA PHE A 47 -7.53 -8.41 -3.36
C PHE A 47 -7.95 -8.08 -4.79
N SER A 48 -7.03 -8.16 -5.74
CA SER A 48 -7.19 -7.58 -7.08
C SER A 48 -6.72 -8.51 -8.18
N VAL A 49 -7.23 -8.37 -9.40
CA VAL A 49 -6.65 -9.03 -10.58
C VAL A 49 -5.46 -8.26 -11.15
N SER A 50 -5.28 -7.00 -10.75
CA SER A 50 -4.22 -6.13 -11.26
C SER A 50 -2.91 -6.37 -10.52
N ASN A 51 -1.83 -6.60 -11.27
CA ASN A 51 -0.45 -6.60 -10.81
C ASN A 51 0.35 -5.41 -11.37
N HIS A 52 -0.34 -4.39 -11.91
CA HIS A 52 0.32 -3.20 -12.43
C HIS A 52 1.02 -2.45 -11.30
N GLU A 53 2.21 -1.94 -11.58
CA GLU A 53 3.05 -1.27 -10.59
C GLU A 53 2.31 -0.12 -9.89
N ASP A 54 1.64 0.73 -10.66
CA ASP A 54 0.92 1.89 -10.12
C ASP A 54 -0.16 1.49 -9.10
N ASP A 55 -0.92 0.43 -9.38
CA ASP A 55 -1.97 -0.06 -8.48
C ASP A 55 -1.38 -0.62 -7.19
N VAL A 56 -0.37 -1.48 -7.31
CA VAL A 56 0.30 -2.14 -6.19
C VAL A 56 0.96 -1.10 -5.29
N VAL A 57 1.76 -0.21 -5.87
CA VAL A 57 2.50 0.82 -5.14
C VAL A 57 1.56 1.85 -4.53
N SER A 58 0.51 2.26 -5.26
CA SER A 58 -0.49 3.20 -4.74
C SER A 58 -1.24 2.62 -3.55
N ALA A 59 -1.70 1.37 -3.63
CA ALA A 59 -2.39 0.69 -2.53
C ALA A 59 -1.51 0.60 -1.27
N LEU A 60 -0.24 0.18 -1.42
CA LEU A 60 0.69 0.09 -0.30
C LEU A 60 1.02 1.47 0.30
N LYS A 61 1.24 2.50 -0.53
CA LYS A 61 1.48 3.88 -0.06
C LYS A 61 0.27 4.46 0.69
N ARG A 62 -0.95 4.08 0.30
CA ARG A 62 -2.21 4.44 0.97
C ARG A 62 -2.46 3.63 2.25
N GLY A 63 -1.54 2.76 2.61
CA GLY A 63 -1.55 2.04 3.87
C GLY A 63 -2.25 0.69 3.82
N ALA A 64 -2.41 0.04 2.66
CA ALA A 64 -2.83 -1.36 2.66
C ALA A 64 -1.85 -2.23 3.48
N ASP A 65 -2.39 -3.15 4.28
CA ASP A 65 -1.61 -4.12 5.07
C ASP A 65 -1.21 -5.36 4.25
N GLY A 66 -1.67 -5.44 3.01
CA GLY A 66 -1.30 -6.49 2.08
C GLY A 66 -1.91 -6.30 0.70
N TYR A 67 -1.38 -7.03 -0.26
CA TYR A 67 -1.88 -7.06 -1.63
C TYR A 67 -1.81 -8.48 -2.17
N LEU A 68 -2.98 -9.07 -2.38
CA LEU A 68 -3.16 -10.42 -2.88
C LEU A 68 -3.80 -10.39 -4.27
N LEU A 69 -3.35 -11.25 -5.17
CA LEU A 69 -3.90 -11.42 -6.50
C LEU A 69 -5.04 -12.45 -6.50
N LYS A 70 -6.07 -12.23 -7.33
CA LYS A 70 -7.24 -13.12 -7.40
C LYS A 70 -6.98 -14.48 -8.07
N ASP A 71 -5.82 -14.67 -8.67
CA ASP A 71 -5.38 -15.93 -9.29
C ASP A 71 -4.66 -16.86 -8.30
N MET A 72 -4.50 -16.45 -7.03
CA MET A 72 -3.96 -17.32 -5.99
C MET A 72 -4.83 -18.55 -5.74
N GLU A 73 -4.17 -19.67 -5.42
CA GLU A 73 -4.86 -20.88 -5.00
C GLU A 73 -5.62 -20.64 -3.69
N PRO A 74 -6.84 -21.21 -3.51
CA PRO A 74 -7.66 -20.95 -2.32
C PRO A 74 -6.97 -21.26 -0.98
N GLU A 75 -6.14 -22.31 -0.95
CA GLU A 75 -5.38 -22.69 0.25
C GLU A 75 -4.31 -21.65 0.60
N GLU A 76 -3.67 -21.07 -0.41
CA GLU A 76 -2.68 -20.01 -0.24
C GLU A 76 -3.34 -18.70 0.20
N LEU A 77 -4.49 -18.37 -0.38
CA LEU A 77 -5.29 -17.22 0.03
C LEU A 77 -5.68 -17.34 1.52
N LEU A 78 -6.23 -18.49 1.94
CA LEU A 78 -6.58 -18.72 3.34
C LEU A 78 -5.37 -18.57 4.28
N LYS A 79 -4.22 -19.11 3.89
CA LYS A 79 -2.99 -18.96 4.67
C LYS A 79 -2.58 -17.49 4.79
N ALA A 80 -2.61 -16.74 3.69
CA ALA A 80 -2.29 -15.32 3.68
C ALA A 80 -3.26 -14.50 4.54
N LEU A 81 -4.56 -14.78 4.49
CA LEU A 81 -5.54 -14.07 5.32
C LEU A 81 -5.32 -14.31 6.83
N HIS A 82 -4.98 -15.54 7.24
CA HIS A 82 -4.63 -15.81 8.63
C HIS A 82 -3.36 -15.06 9.06
N GLN A 83 -2.35 -14.99 8.20
CA GLN A 83 -1.13 -14.22 8.46
C GLN A 83 -1.42 -12.72 8.58
N ALA A 84 -2.27 -12.19 7.70
CA ALA A 84 -2.70 -10.80 7.75
C ALA A 84 -3.45 -10.48 9.05
N ALA A 85 -4.40 -11.33 9.45
CA ALA A 85 -5.11 -11.20 10.72
C ALA A 85 -4.16 -11.26 11.94
N ALA A 86 -3.06 -12.00 11.83
CA ALA A 86 -1.99 -12.03 12.84
C ALA A 86 -1.07 -10.78 12.79
N GLY A 87 -1.36 -9.80 11.94
CA GLY A 87 -0.63 -8.54 11.82
C GLY A 87 0.58 -8.58 10.90
N GLN A 88 0.73 -9.62 10.09
CA GLN A 88 1.82 -9.73 9.12
C GLN A 88 1.44 -9.04 7.80
N MET A 89 2.40 -8.34 7.20
CA MET A 89 2.26 -7.89 5.80
C MET A 89 2.21 -9.11 4.89
N VAL A 90 1.21 -9.17 4.00
CA VAL A 90 1.07 -10.26 3.02
C VAL A 90 1.05 -9.75 1.59
N LEU A 91 1.80 -10.41 0.72
CA LEU A 91 1.94 -10.06 -0.69
C LEU A 91 1.94 -11.32 -1.53
N SER A 92 1.24 -11.32 -2.66
CA SER A 92 1.38 -12.39 -3.65
C SER A 92 2.81 -12.43 -4.19
N GLU A 93 3.35 -13.63 -4.35
CA GLU A 93 4.73 -13.84 -4.82
C GLU A 93 5.01 -13.14 -6.16
N ALA A 94 4.02 -13.15 -7.06
CA ALA A 94 4.08 -12.50 -8.37
C ALA A 94 4.32 -10.98 -8.32
N LEU A 95 4.12 -10.33 -7.16
CA LEU A 95 4.36 -8.89 -6.97
C LEU A 95 5.80 -8.56 -6.61
N THR A 96 6.61 -9.56 -6.24
CA THR A 96 8.03 -9.38 -5.92
C THR A 96 8.81 -8.61 -7.01
N PRO A 97 8.75 -9.00 -8.31
CA PRO A 97 9.45 -8.26 -9.36
C PRO A 97 8.92 -6.83 -9.54
N VAL A 98 7.62 -6.61 -9.37
CA VAL A 98 6.98 -5.29 -9.48
C VAL A 98 7.52 -4.34 -8.41
N LEU A 99 7.59 -4.81 -7.15
CA LEU A 99 8.14 -4.03 -6.05
C LEU A 99 9.64 -3.78 -6.22
N ALA A 100 10.39 -4.79 -6.69
CA ALA A 100 11.81 -4.64 -6.95
C ALA A 100 12.11 -3.60 -8.03
N ALA A 101 11.29 -3.53 -9.08
CA ALA A 101 11.38 -2.49 -10.12
C ALA A 101 11.13 -1.10 -9.53
N SER A 102 10.01 -0.92 -8.81
CA SER A 102 9.63 0.36 -8.22
C SER A 102 10.68 0.93 -7.25
N LEU A 103 11.34 0.06 -6.48
CA LEU A 103 12.41 0.47 -5.56
C LEU A 103 13.70 0.89 -6.27
N ARG A 104 13.97 0.37 -7.48
CA ARG A 104 15.16 0.74 -8.27
C ARG A 104 15.00 2.06 -9.01
N GLU A 105 13.78 2.39 -9.43
CA GLU A 105 13.47 3.61 -10.19
C GLU A 105 13.46 4.89 -9.35
N LYS A 106 13.49 4.78 -8.02
CA LYS A 106 13.64 5.92 -7.12
C LYS A 106 15.14 6.05 -6.75
N PRO A 107 15.94 6.93 -7.38
CA PRO A 107 17.23 7.27 -6.80
C PRO A 107 16.98 7.78 -5.38
N PRO A 108 17.87 7.51 -4.41
CA PRO A 108 17.75 8.16 -3.13
C PRO A 108 17.77 9.66 -3.40
N ALA A 109 16.72 10.36 -3.00
CA ALA A 109 16.69 11.82 -2.92
C ALA A 109 17.67 12.24 -1.81
N VAL A 110 18.96 12.00 -2.03
CA VAL A 110 20.00 12.82 -1.42
C VAL A 110 19.98 14.08 -2.27
N GLU A 111 19.08 14.99 -1.91
CA GLU A 111 19.29 16.42 -2.14
C GLU A 111 20.63 16.76 -1.51
N ARG A 112 21.70 16.53 -2.27
CA ARG A 112 22.98 17.14 -1.99
C ARG A 112 22.72 18.61 -2.24
N ASP A 113 22.64 19.35 -1.14
CA ASP A 113 22.66 20.79 -1.09
C ASP A 113 24.05 21.27 -1.59
N ILE A 114 24.31 21.11 -2.89
CA ILE A 114 25.59 21.45 -3.56
C ILE A 114 25.81 22.97 -3.54
N GLN A 115 24.78 23.76 -3.17
CA GLN A 115 24.90 25.21 -3.07
C GLN A 115 25.49 25.71 -1.74
N GLN A 116 25.68 24.87 -0.72
CA GLN A 116 26.32 25.30 0.54
C GLN A 116 27.86 25.25 0.52
N LEU A 117 28.49 24.58 -0.45
CA LEU A 117 29.95 24.41 -0.49
C LEU A 117 30.71 25.58 -1.13
N THR A 118 30.03 26.52 -1.80
CA THR A 118 30.70 27.62 -2.52
C THR A 118 30.97 28.85 -1.62
N ARG A 119 30.48 28.91 -0.37
CA ARG A 119 30.61 30.11 0.48
C ARG A 119 31.71 30.06 1.55
N ALA A 120 32.39 28.94 1.77
CA ALA A 120 33.37 28.84 2.87
C ALA A 120 34.83 29.17 2.49
N SER A 121 35.14 29.54 1.24
CA SER A 121 36.53 29.73 0.80
C SER A 121 36.95 31.18 0.51
N ALA A 122 36.12 32.17 0.82
CA ALA A 122 36.42 33.58 0.56
C ALA A 122 36.33 34.43 1.83
N THR A 123 37.18 34.15 2.82
CA THR A 123 37.49 35.14 3.88
C THR A 123 38.88 34.87 4.46
N SER A 124 39.91 35.12 3.64
CA SER A 124 41.25 35.44 4.14
C SER A 124 42.01 36.15 3.02
N SER A 125 42.02 37.49 3.03
CA SER A 125 43.13 38.36 2.57
C SER A 125 42.68 39.82 2.56
N SER A 126 42.99 40.55 3.63
CA SER A 126 43.54 41.92 3.70
C SER A 126 43.16 42.58 5.02
#